data_AF-V4LE17-F1
#
_entry.id   AF-V4LE17-F1
#
_cell.length_a   1.000
_cell.length_b   1.000
_cell.length_c   1.000
_cell.angle_alpha   90.00
_cell.angle_beta   90.00
_cell.angle_gamma   90.00
#
_symmetry.space_group_name_H-M   'P 1'
#
loop_
_entity.id
_entity.type
_entity.pdbx_description
1 polymer ?
#
loop_
_entity_poly.entity_id
_entity_poly.type
_entity_poly.pdbx_seq_one_letter_code
_entity_poly.pdbx_strand_id
1 'polypeptide(L)'
;MASGFCSLRPTLTSLFSFSLAPTLRWRSSSLRISRALSAATVPISSSSFTWDDVVEIGRAEYAPCNSDDLTGFLEKVDRCNRGSEKLAEFIPFVIEEQIVGYIHKGFTEYLRDFHDIFTFSQNASSPDCVDGHVTLNLMLEKPEDRTRAVADVIKILGDKGIIPGIRNELYPVKPSFNAPVYFSLERAAAPYFGLKGYGVHMNGYVERDGQKFLWIGKRSLSKSTYPGMLDHLVAGGLPHGISCGENLVKECEEEAGISKVIAHRAIPVGAVSYMDIDHYCFKRDVLFCYDLELPEDFVPKNQDGEVESFKLIRVAQVANVIRKTSFFKANCSLVIIDFLFRHGFIRPESSGYLDLYRSLRNGDCS
;
A
#
# COMPACT_ATOMS: atom_id res chain seq x y z
N MET A 1 -17.34 -55.67 36.04
CA MET A 1 -18.35 -56.65 36.47
C MET A 1 -19.57 -55.86 36.94
N ALA A 2 -20.74 -56.20 36.38
CA ALA A 2 -22.15 -56.00 36.82
C ALA A 2 -22.54 -54.65 37.50
N SER A 3 -23.67 -53.98 37.26
CA SER A 3 -24.97 -54.26 36.59
C SER A 3 -25.79 -52.95 36.69
N GLY A 4 -26.53 -52.47 35.68
CA GLY A 4 -28.01 -52.58 35.53
C GLY A 4 -28.80 -51.75 36.58
N PHE A 5 -29.81 -50.90 36.32
CA PHE A 5 -30.89 -50.90 35.33
C PHE A 5 -31.73 -49.59 35.42
N CYS A 6 -32.40 -49.22 34.32
CA CYS A 6 -33.72 -48.53 34.18
C CYS A 6 -33.92 -47.10 34.76
N SER A 7 -34.74 -46.18 34.21
CA SER A 7 -35.78 -46.23 33.18
C SER A 7 -36.24 -44.80 32.79
N LEU A 8 -36.97 -44.72 31.67
CA LEU A 8 -38.00 -43.72 31.28
C LEU A 8 -37.59 -42.35 30.70
N ARG A 9 -37.80 -42.24 29.38
CA ARG A 9 -38.23 -41.01 28.68
C ARG A 9 -39.72 -40.74 28.99
N PRO A 10 -40.18 -39.47 28.85
CA PRO A 10 -40.87 -39.12 27.62
C PRO A 10 -40.46 -37.76 27.00
N THR A 11 -40.78 -37.66 25.73
CA THR A 11 -40.71 -36.56 24.76
C THR A 11 -41.44 -35.28 25.17
N LEU A 12 -40.89 -34.11 24.77
CA LEU A 12 -41.63 -33.08 24.01
C LEU A 12 -40.69 -32.00 23.44
N THR A 13 -40.76 -31.87 22.12
CA THR A 13 -40.55 -30.71 21.25
C THR A 13 -40.10 -29.37 21.88
N SER A 14 -38.99 -28.81 21.38
CA SER A 14 -38.86 -27.36 21.20
C SER A 14 -37.79 -27.04 20.16
N LEU A 15 -38.11 -26.07 19.31
CA LEU A 15 -37.43 -25.61 18.12
C LEU A 15 -36.02 -25.05 18.40
N PHE A 16 -35.07 -25.35 17.52
CA PHE A 16 -33.81 -24.63 17.41
C PHE A 16 -34.09 -23.22 16.88
N SER A 17 -34.06 -22.23 17.77
CA SER A 17 -33.96 -20.82 17.39
C SER A 17 -32.52 -20.38 17.61
N PHE A 18 -31.80 -20.13 16.51
CA PHE A 18 -30.48 -19.49 16.55
C PHE A 18 -30.63 -18.07 17.11
N SER A 19 -29.90 -17.80 18.19
CA SER A 19 -29.72 -16.46 18.75
C SER A 19 -28.93 -15.61 17.77
N LEU A 20 -29.58 -14.58 17.23
CA LEU A 20 -28.95 -13.43 16.59
C LEU A 20 -28.20 -12.62 17.66
N ALA A 21 -26.92 -12.34 17.41
CA ALA A 21 -26.13 -11.40 18.19
C ALA A 21 -26.59 -9.94 17.91
N PRO A 22 -26.47 -9.02 18.89
CA PRO A 22 -27.07 -7.70 18.77
C PRO A 22 -26.23 -6.73 17.92
N THR A 23 -26.92 -5.99 17.06
CA THR A 23 -26.40 -4.89 16.26
C THR A 23 -25.96 -3.72 17.15
N LEU A 24 -24.66 -3.40 17.17
CA LEU A 24 -24.15 -2.16 17.75
C LEU A 24 -24.48 -0.98 16.82
N ARG A 25 -25.46 -0.16 17.22
CA ARG A 25 -25.69 1.17 16.64
C ARG A 25 -24.60 2.13 17.12
N TRP A 26 -23.68 2.51 16.23
CA TRP A 26 -22.83 3.68 16.46
C TRP A 26 -23.65 4.96 16.25
N ARG A 27 -23.87 5.74 17.32
CA ARG A 27 -24.33 7.12 17.21
C ARG A 27 -23.14 8.00 16.87
N SER A 28 -23.07 8.50 15.65
CA SER A 28 -22.12 9.54 15.24
C SER A 28 -22.66 10.92 15.65
N SER A 29 -22.01 11.57 16.61
CA SER A 29 -22.11 13.02 16.78
C SER A 29 -20.79 13.62 16.34
N SER A 30 -20.72 14.07 15.09
CA SER A 30 -19.61 14.86 14.58
C SER A 30 -20.16 16.07 13.83
N LEU A 31 -20.24 17.20 14.51
CA LEU A 31 -20.28 18.52 13.88
C LEU A 31 -18.89 18.76 13.28
N ARG A 32 -18.73 18.49 11.98
CA ARG A 32 -17.58 18.97 11.20
C ARG A 32 -18.04 20.13 10.34
N ILE A 33 -17.44 21.28 10.57
CA ILE A 33 -17.56 22.48 9.74
C ILE A 33 -16.95 22.13 8.38
N SER A 34 -17.80 21.98 7.38
CA SER A 34 -17.43 21.74 5.99
C SER A 34 -16.80 22.99 5.39
N ARG A 35 -15.49 22.98 5.18
CA ARG A 35 -14.80 23.95 4.32
C ARG A 35 -14.52 23.26 2.99
N ALA A 36 -15.39 23.50 2.01
CA ALA A 36 -15.20 23.03 0.65
C ALA A 36 -13.97 23.73 0.04
N LEU A 37 -12.87 22.99 -0.10
CA LEU A 37 -11.76 23.38 -0.95
C LEU A 37 -11.87 22.56 -2.23
N SER A 38 -12.41 23.18 -3.27
CA SER A 38 -12.27 22.69 -4.64
C SER A 38 -10.79 22.84 -5.01
N ALA A 39 -10.02 21.78 -4.82
CA ALA A 39 -8.66 21.69 -5.32
C ALA A 39 -8.75 21.12 -6.74
N ALA A 40 -8.84 22.01 -7.73
CA ALA A 40 -8.44 21.67 -9.08
C ALA A 40 -7.00 21.14 -9.01
N THR A 41 -6.78 19.94 -9.54
CA THR A 41 -5.47 19.33 -9.70
C THR A 41 -4.62 20.18 -10.65
N VAL A 42 -3.95 21.16 -10.09
CA VAL A 42 -2.83 21.85 -10.73
C VAL A 42 -1.71 20.80 -10.88
N PRO A 43 -1.06 20.68 -12.04
CA PRO A 43 0.13 19.84 -12.15
C PRO A 43 1.13 20.37 -11.14
N ILE A 44 1.54 19.53 -10.18
CA ILE A 44 2.66 19.87 -9.31
C ILE A 44 3.85 20.04 -10.25
N SER A 45 4.19 21.29 -10.55
CA SER A 45 5.50 21.65 -11.05
C SER A 45 6.50 20.95 -10.14
N SER A 46 7.23 19.97 -10.68
CA SER A 46 8.32 19.34 -9.98
C SER A 46 9.34 20.44 -9.70
N SER A 47 9.24 21.11 -8.56
CA SER A 47 10.31 21.98 -8.10
C SER A 47 11.51 21.07 -7.92
N SER A 48 12.39 21.07 -8.91
CA SER A 48 13.66 20.36 -8.86
C SER A 48 14.39 20.83 -7.61
N PHE A 49 14.57 19.94 -6.64
CA PHE A 49 15.32 20.21 -5.42
C PHE A 49 16.65 19.47 -5.46
N THR A 50 17.62 20.03 -4.74
CA THR A 50 18.99 19.54 -4.57
C THR A 50 19.16 18.92 -3.19
N TRP A 51 20.27 18.20 -2.97
CA TRP A 51 20.61 17.74 -1.64
C TRP A 51 20.92 18.88 -0.66
N ASP A 52 21.32 20.05 -1.16
CA ASP A 52 21.55 21.22 -0.32
C ASP A 52 20.22 21.76 0.23
N ASP A 53 19.17 21.82 -0.60
CA ASP A 53 17.81 22.16 -0.14
C ASP A 53 17.32 21.19 0.95
N VAL A 54 17.57 19.88 0.77
CA VAL A 54 17.21 18.85 1.75
C VAL A 54 17.95 19.08 3.07
N VAL A 55 19.25 19.36 3.01
CA VAL A 55 20.08 19.61 4.19
C VAL A 55 19.66 20.91 4.88
N GLU A 56 19.44 21.99 4.13
CA GLU A 56 19.03 23.30 4.64
C GLU A 56 17.69 23.22 5.36
N ILE A 57 16.66 22.66 4.72
CA ILE A 57 15.34 22.48 5.33
C ILE A 57 15.40 21.54 6.53
N GLY A 58 16.30 20.55 6.47
CA GLY A 58 16.56 19.61 7.55
C GLY A 58 17.22 20.24 8.77
N ARG A 59 17.95 21.37 8.65
CA ARG A 59 18.61 22.03 9.77
C ARG A 59 17.61 22.49 10.83
N ALA A 60 18.03 22.36 12.08
CA ALA A 60 17.21 22.49 13.27
C ALA A 60 16.94 23.94 13.72
N GLU A 61 17.42 24.94 12.98
CA GLU A 61 17.24 26.35 13.35
C GLU A 61 15.89 26.86 12.83
N TYR A 62 14.78 26.44 13.45
CA TYR A 62 13.51 27.20 13.50
C TYR A 62 12.50 26.67 14.54
N ALA A 63 12.88 25.83 15.52
CA ALA A 63 12.18 25.78 16.83
C ALA A 63 12.93 24.91 17.84
N PRO A 64 13.07 25.37 19.10
CA PRO A 64 13.61 24.56 20.18
C PRO A 64 12.63 23.43 20.53
N CYS A 65 13.09 22.18 20.55
CA CYS A 65 12.58 21.03 21.33
C CYS A 65 11.05 20.79 21.51
N ASN A 66 10.15 21.39 20.73
CA ASN A 66 8.69 21.32 20.89
C ASN A 66 7.94 21.22 19.56
N SER A 67 8.37 20.36 18.63
CA SER A 67 7.45 19.97 17.54
C SER A 67 6.57 18.81 18.01
N ASP A 68 5.78 19.04 19.07
CA ASP A 68 4.59 18.22 19.36
C ASP A 68 3.58 18.26 18.20
N ASP A 69 3.81 19.19 17.26
CA ASP A 69 3.09 19.28 16.01
C ASP A 69 3.44 18.11 15.06
N LEU A 70 2.51 17.16 15.00
CA LEU A 70 2.52 16.04 14.07
C LEU A 70 1.74 16.34 12.78
N THR A 71 1.22 17.56 12.58
CA THR A 71 0.37 17.92 11.43
C THR A 71 1.05 17.64 10.11
N GLY A 72 2.33 18.02 9.95
CA GLY A 72 3.07 17.77 8.72
C GLY A 72 3.24 16.27 8.39
N PHE A 73 3.25 15.40 9.40
CA PHE A 73 3.25 13.95 9.20
C PHE A 73 1.85 13.45 8.82
N LEU A 74 0.82 13.89 9.54
CA LEU A 74 -0.57 13.55 9.25
C LEU A 74 -0.95 13.91 7.81
N GLU A 75 -0.53 15.08 7.32
CA GLU A 75 -0.73 15.46 5.92
C GLU A 75 -0.13 14.45 4.92
N LYS A 76 0.99 13.80 5.25
CA LYS A 76 1.59 12.78 4.35
C LYS A 76 0.78 11.49 4.39
N VAL A 77 0.29 11.13 5.57
CA VAL A 77 -0.59 9.97 5.75
C VAL A 77 -1.92 10.17 5.03
N ASP A 78 -2.54 11.34 5.17
CA ASP A 78 -3.80 11.69 4.53
C ASP A 78 -3.68 11.69 3.00
N ARG A 79 -2.55 12.13 2.45
CA ARG A 79 -2.27 12.06 1.01
C ARG A 79 -2.22 10.63 0.46
N CYS A 80 -1.94 9.64 1.29
CA CYS A 80 -1.99 8.23 0.91
C CYS A 80 -3.33 7.58 1.23
N ASN A 81 -4.27 8.30 1.85
CA ASN A 81 -5.55 7.78 2.34
C ASN A 81 -6.76 8.54 1.78
N ARG A 82 -6.70 8.96 0.50
CA ARG A 82 -7.71 9.83 -0.11
C ARG A 82 -8.85 9.04 -0.76
N GLY A 83 -9.99 9.72 -0.94
CA GLY A 83 -11.05 9.27 -1.83
C GLY A 83 -11.94 8.16 -1.26
N SER A 84 -11.90 7.92 0.05
CA SER A 84 -12.76 6.91 0.72
C SER A 84 -14.26 7.12 0.45
N GLU A 85 -14.70 8.37 0.25
CA GLU A 85 -16.06 8.72 -0.10
C GLU A 85 -16.49 8.22 -1.49
N LYS A 86 -15.53 7.90 -2.37
CA LYS A 86 -15.75 7.40 -3.72
C LYS A 86 -15.83 5.88 -3.81
N LEU A 87 -15.74 5.16 -2.69
CA LEU A 87 -15.82 3.69 -2.68
C LEU A 87 -17.08 3.15 -3.37
N ALA A 88 -18.20 3.88 -3.28
CA ALA A 88 -19.45 3.52 -3.96
C ALA A 88 -19.37 3.58 -5.50
N GLU A 89 -18.34 4.17 -6.08
CA GLU A 89 -18.08 4.22 -7.53
C GLU A 89 -17.40 2.94 -8.03
N PHE A 90 -16.99 2.04 -7.14
CA PHE A 90 -16.33 0.79 -7.48
C PHE A 90 -17.28 -0.40 -7.30
N ILE A 91 -17.10 -1.42 -8.14
CA ILE A 91 -17.79 -2.70 -8.01
C ILE A 91 -16.78 -3.83 -7.76
N PRO A 92 -17.15 -4.89 -7.03
CA PRO A 92 -16.24 -5.99 -6.76
C PRO A 92 -15.74 -6.67 -8.04
N PHE A 93 -14.46 -7.01 -8.06
CA PHE A 93 -13.87 -7.97 -8.99
C PHE A 93 -13.72 -9.31 -8.28
N VAL A 94 -14.45 -10.31 -8.75
CA VAL A 94 -14.67 -11.58 -8.07
C VAL A 94 -14.12 -12.74 -8.89
N ILE A 95 -13.35 -13.61 -8.25
CA ILE A 95 -12.86 -14.87 -8.82
C ILE A 95 -13.19 -15.97 -7.82
N GLU A 96 -13.88 -17.03 -8.26
CA GLU A 96 -14.22 -18.17 -7.41
C GLU A 96 -14.87 -17.74 -6.08
N GLU A 97 -15.87 -16.85 -6.17
CA GLU A 97 -16.61 -16.28 -5.02
C GLU A 97 -15.77 -15.41 -4.06
N GLN A 98 -14.49 -15.18 -4.34
CA GLN A 98 -13.62 -14.31 -3.56
C GLN A 98 -13.44 -12.95 -4.22
N ILE A 99 -13.55 -11.88 -3.44
CA ILE A 99 -13.23 -10.52 -3.90
C ILE A 99 -11.72 -10.38 -3.97
N VAL A 100 -11.19 -10.28 -5.19
CA VAL A 100 -9.76 -10.10 -5.45
C VAL A 100 -9.41 -8.64 -5.72
N GLY A 101 -10.41 -7.80 -5.98
CA GLY A 101 -10.22 -6.38 -6.26
C GLY A 101 -11.53 -5.63 -6.41
N TYR A 102 -11.41 -4.40 -6.91
CA TYR A 102 -12.52 -3.45 -7.07
C TYR A 102 -12.27 -2.60 -8.31
N ILE A 103 -13.21 -2.61 -9.25
CA ILE A 103 -13.08 -1.91 -10.53
C ILE A 103 -14.01 -0.71 -10.53
N HIS A 104 -13.49 0.46 -10.93
CA HIS A 104 -14.30 1.66 -11.06
C HIS A 104 -15.40 1.47 -12.12
N LYS A 105 -16.63 1.88 -11.85
CA LYS A 105 -17.79 1.70 -12.76
C LYS A 105 -17.53 2.26 -14.16
N GLY A 106 -16.93 3.44 -14.27
CA GLY A 106 -16.53 4.02 -15.55
C GLY A 106 -15.40 3.25 -16.26
N PHE A 107 -14.51 2.58 -15.52
CA PHE A 107 -13.45 1.76 -16.13
C PHE A 107 -14.02 0.47 -16.74
N THR A 108 -15.17 -0.01 -16.25
CA THR A 108 -15.85 -1.18 -16.82
C THR A 108 -16.21 -1.01 -18.29
N GLU A 109 -16.41 0.22 -18.76
CA GLU A 109 -16.72 0.51 -20.16
C GLU A 109 -15.61 0.01 -21.09
N TYR A 110 -14.34 0.15 -20.70
CA TYR A 110 -13.20 -0.37 -21.46
C TYR A 110 -13.07 -1.90 -21.41
N LEU A 111 -13.67 -2.54 -20.40
CA LEU A 111 -13.63 -3.99 -20.23
C LEU A 111 -14.78 -4.70 -20.95
N ARG A 112 -15.90 -3.99 -21.22
CA ARG A 112 -17.09 -4.54 -21.88
C ARG A 112 -16.84 -5.01 -23.32
N ASP A 113 -15.89 -4.39 -24.01
CA ASP A 113 -15.49 -4.81 -25.36
C ASP A 113 -14.91 -6.24 -25.38
N PHE A 114 -14.40 -6.71 -24.23
CA PHE A 114 -13.76 -8.02 -24.06
C PHE A 114 -14.70 -9.03 -23.38
N HIS A 115 -15.93 -9.17 -23.91
CA HIS A 115 -16.98 -10.04 -23.37
C HIS A 115 -16.59 -11.53 -23.30
N ASP A 116 -15.66 -11.99 -24.14
CA ASP A 116 -15.12 -13.35 -24.05
C ASP A 116 -14.24 -13.57 -22.81
N ILE A 117 -13.74 -12.49 -22.19
CA ILE A 117 -12.83 -12.53 -21.04
C ILE A 117 -13.53 -12.08 -19.75
N PHE A 118 -14.29 -10.97 -19.80
CA PHE A 118 -14.95 -10.40 -18.64
C PHE A 118 -16.46 -10.57 -18.70
N THR A 119 -17.05 -11.07 -17.61
CA THR A 119 -18.49 -11.19 -17.42
C THR A 119 -18.95 -10.20 -16.35
N PHE A 120 -20.11 -9.57 -16.58
CA PHE A 120 -20.71 -8.59 -15.68
C PHE A 120 -22.01 -9.16 -15.14
N SER A 121 -22.05 -9.46 -13.84
CA SER A 121 -23.28 -9.93 -13.19
C SER A 121 -24.08 -8.75 -12.64
N GLN A 122 -25.41 -8.82 -12.75
CA GLN A 122 -26.34 -7.90 -12.09
C GLN A 122 -27.23 -8.71 -11.14
N ASN A 123 -27.33 -8.31 -9.87
CA ASN A 123 -28.34 -8.88 -8.98
C ASN A 123 -29.73 -8.36 -9.42
N ALA A 124 -30.51 -9.23 -10.06
CA ALA A 124 -31.84 -8.94 -10.62
C ALA A 124 -32.95 -8.71 -9.56
N SER A 125 -32.61 -8.33 -8.33
CA SER A 125 -33.53 -8.41 -7.18
C SER A 125 -33.70 -7.11 -6.38
N SER A 126 -33.49 -5.93 -6.98
CA SER A 126 -34.21 -4.70 -6.63
C SER A 126 -33.75 -3.55 -7.55
N PRO A 127 -34.63 -2.65 -8.03
CA PRO A 127 -34.24 -1.48 -8.84
C PRO A 127 -33.33 -0.49 -8.08
N ASP A 128 -33.24 -0.61 -6.76
CA ASP A 128 -32.45 0.26 -5.87
C ASP A 128 -31.13 -0.38 -5.38
N CYS A 129 -30.77 -1.58 -5.85
CA CYS A 129 -29.57 -2.30 -5.39
C CYS A 129 -28.46 -2.27 -6.46
N VAL A 130 -27.42 -1.48 -6.19
CA VAL A 130 -26.26 -1.29 -7.08
C VAL A 130 -25.23 -2.43 -6.90
N ASP A 131 -25.68 -3.67 -6.81
CA ASP A 131 -24.82 -4.83 -6.47
C ASP A 131 -24.58 -5.71 -7.70
N GLY A 132 -23.84 -5.16 -8.66
CA GLY A 132 -23.20 -5.93 -9.73
C GLY A 132 -21.74 -6.22 -9.41
N HIS A 133 -21.16 -7.27 -10.00
CA HIS A 133 -19.73 -7.57 -9.92
C HIS A 133 -19.16 -7.91 -11.29
N VAL A 134 -17.85 -7.74 -11.42
CA VAL A 134 -17.08 -8.20 -12.59
C VAL A 134 -16.43 -9.52 -12.23
N THR A 135 -16.44 -10.48 -13.15
CA THR A 135 -15.70 -11.74 -13.03
C THR A 135 -15.05 -12.10 -14.36
N LEU A 136 -14.20 -13.12 -14.37
CA LEU A 136 -13.65 -13.69 -15.59
C LEU A 136 -14.62 -14.75 -16.15
N ASN A 137 -14.58 -14.95 -17.47
CA ASN A 137 -15.34 -15.99 -18.14
C ASN A 137 -15.02 -17.36 -17.50
N LEU A 138 -16.06 -18.14 -17.19
CA LEU A 138 -15.96 -19.44 -16.54
C LEU A 138 -15.14 -20.47 -17.34
N MET A 139 -14.99 -20.27 -18.66
CA MET A 139 -14.14 -21.10 -19.51
C MET A 139 -12.64 -20.93 -19.20
N LEU A 140 -12.24 -19.88 -18.49
CA LEU A 140 -10.86 -19.63 -18.04
C LEU A 140 -10.62 -20.30 -16.68
N GLU A 141 -10.47 -21.63 -16.69
CA GLU A 141 -10.33 -22.41 -15.46
C GLU A 141 -8.94 -22.30 -14.82
N LYS A 142 -7.88 -22.29 -15.63
CA LYS A 142 -6.50 -22.33 -15.13
C LYS A 142 -5.91 -20.94 -14.88
N PRO A 143 -5.12 -20.75 -13.81
CA PRO A 143 -4.43 -19.48 -13.55
C PRO A 143 -3.63 -18.95 -14.75
N GLU A 144 -2.96 -19.83 -15.49
CA GLU A 144 -2.13 -19.45 -16.64
C GLU A 144 -2.97 -18.96 -17.82
N ASP A 145 -4.15 -19.53 -18.02
CA ASP A 145 -5.07 -19.13 -19.08
C ASP A 145 -5.73 -17.78 -18.74
N ARG A 146 -6.11 -17.59 -17.47
CA ARG A 146 -6.57 -16.28 -16.95
C ARG A 146 -5.50 -15.21 -17.12
N THR A 147 -4.25 -15.49 -16.75
CA THR A 147 -3.13 -14.56 -16.92
C THR A 147 -2.94 -14.16 -18.37
N ARG A 148 -2.93 -15.13 -19.29
CA ARG A 148 -2.72 -14.85 -20.72
C ARG A 148 -3.86 -14.02 -21.30
N ALA A 149 -5.10 -14.43 -21.04
CA ALA A 149 -6.28 -13.75 -21.52
C ALA A 149 -6.35 -12.29 -21.04
N VAL A 150 -6.09 -12.06 -19.74
CA VAL A 150 -6.12 -10.71 -19.18
C VAL A 150 -4.89 -9.90 -19.63
N ALA A 151 -3.72 -10.52 -19.81
CA ALA A 151 -2.53 -9.84 -20.33
C ALA A 151 -2.75 -9.27 -21.75
N ASP A 152 -3.44 -10.01 -22.62
CA ASP A 152 -3.79 -9.54 -23.96
C ASP A 152 -4.69 -8.29 -23.90
N VAL A 153 -5.66 -8.26 -22.97
CA VAL A 153 -6.51 -7.10 -22.74
C VAL A 153 -5.69 -5.92 -22.21
N ILE A 154 -4.84 -6.12 -21.20
CA ILE A 154 -4.01 -5.05 -20.64
C ILE A 154 -3.08 -4.48 -21.70
N LYS A 155 -2.50 -5.32 -22.57
CA LYS A 155 -1.65 -4.85 -23.66
C LYS A 155 -2.40 -3.90 -24.58
N ILE A 156 -3.62 -4.26 -24.99
CA ILE A 156 -4.46 -3.39 -25.83
C ILE A 156 -4.80 -2.08 -25.11
N LEU A 157 -5.14 -2.13 -23.82
CA LEU A 157 -5.41 -0.93 -23.03
C LEU A 157 -4.15 -0.08 -22.81
N GLY A 158 -2.99 -0.69 -22.70
CA GLY A 158 -1.69 -0.02 -22.63
C GLY A 158 -1.33 0.69 -23.94
N ASP A 159 -1.49 0.02 -25.08
CA ASP A 159 -1.25 0.58 -26.41
C ASP A 159 -2.19 1.77 -26.71
N LYS A 160 -3.41 1.75 -26.16
CA LYS A 160 -4.37 2.86 -26.21
C LYS A 160 -4.08 3.99 -25.21
N GLY A 161 -3.08 3.85 -24.34
CA GLY A 161 -2.73 4.82 -23.30
C GLY A 161 -3.71 4.87 -22.12
N ILE A 162 -4.63 3.91 -22.02
CA ILE A 162 -5.62 3.83 -20.93
C ILE A 162 -4.96 3.33 -19.65
N ILE A 163 -4.07 2.33 -19.76
CA ILE A 163 -3.20 1.85 -18.67
C ILE A 163 -1.75 2.19 -19.04
N PRO A 164 -1.26 3.39 -18.70
CA PRO A 164 0.10 3.79 -19.03
C PRO A 164 1.12 3.11 -18.10
N GLY A 165 2.39 3.12 -18.53
CA GLY A 165 3.51 2.75 -17.66
C GLY A 165 3.67 1.26 -17.40
N ILE A 166 3.37 0.42 -18.40
CA ILE A 166 3.62 -1.03 -18.42
C ILE A 166 5.06 -1.33 -17.98
N ARG A 167 5.23 -2.33 -17.12
CA ARG A 167 6.51 -2.65 -16.48
C ARG A 167 7.06 -4.03 -16.85
N ASN A 168 6.25 -4.88 -17.50
CA ASN A 168 6.57 -6.29 -17.75
C ASN A 168 6.83 -7.04 -16.43
N GLU A 169 6.04 -6.73 -15.40
CA GLU A 169 6.17 -7.30 -14.07
C GLU A 169 4.80 -7.78 -13.61
N LEU A 170 4.72 -9.05 -13.24
CA LEU A 170 3.47 -9.68 -12.86
C LEU A 170 3.24 -9.57 -11.35
N TYR A 171 2.08 -9.07 -10.95
CA TYR A 171 1.58 -9.08 -9.58
C TYR A 171 0.58 -10.22 -9.38
N PRO A 172 0.58 -10.88 -8.21
CA PRO A 172 -0.38 -11.94 -7.90
C PRO A 172 -1.77 -11.35 -7.65
N VAL A 173 -2.80 -11.94 -8.26
CA VAL A 173 -4.21 -11.64 -7.99
C VAL A 173 -4.74 -12.62 -6.94
N LYS A 174 -4.95 -12.10 -5.73
CA LYS A 174 -5.39 -12.88 -4.56
C LYS A 174 -6.19 -11.99 -3.59
N PRO A 175 -7.11 -12.55 -2.79
CA PRO A 175 -7.97 -11.79 -1.90
C PRO A 175 -7.27 -11.31 -0.63
N SER A 176 -6.15 -11.93 -0.24
CA SER A 176 -5.41 -11.66 0.99
C SER A 176 -3.95 -12.13 0.87
N PHE A 177 -3.07 -11.80 1.83
CA PHE A 177 -1.63 -12.02 1.65
C PHE A 177 -1.26 -13.51 1.55
N ASN A 178 -1.90 -14.35 2.36
CA ASN A 178 -1.63 -15.80 2.39
C ASN A 178 -2.62 -16.62 1.57
N ALA A 179 -3.56 -15.98 0.87
CA ALA A 179 -4.51 -16.68 0.02
C ALA A 179 -3.83 -17.23 -1.25
N PRO A 180 -4.39 -18.29 -1.85
CA PRO A 180 -3.95 -18.79 -3.15
C PRO A 180 -3.97 -17.71 -4.22
N VAL A 181 -3.03 -17.79 -5.16
CA VAL A 181 -2.99 -16.91 -6.32
C VAL A 181 -3.95 -17.47 -7.38
N TYR A 182 -4.94 -16.68 -7.77
CA TYR A 182 -5.92 -17.09 -8.78
C TYR A 182 -5.40 -16.94 -10.21
N PHE A 183 -4.60 -15.90 -10.44
CA PHE A 183 -3.83 -15.63 -11.65
C PHE A 183 -2.88 -14.46 -11.36
N SER A 184 -2.10 -14.05 -12.34
CA SER A 184 -1.23 -12.87 -12.28
C SER A 184 -1.60 -11.81 -13.31
N LEU A 185 -1.38 -10.55 -12.95
CA LEU A 185 -1.75 -9.36 -13.71
C LEU A 185 -0.52 -8.44 -13.86
N GLU A 186 -0.38 -7.73 -14.98
CA GLU A 186 0.64 -6.67 -15.14
C GLU A 186 0.52 -5.61 -14.03
N ARG A 187 1.64 -5.27 -13.39
CA ARG A 187 1.75 -4.35 -12.26
C ARG A 187 1.09 -3.00 -12.52
N ALA A 188 1.25 -2.45 -13.72
CA ALA A 188 0.64 -1.16 -14.08
C ALA A 188 -0.91 -1.19 -14.02
N ALA A 189 -1.52 -2.35 -14.23
CA ALA A 189 -2.97 -2.52 -14.19
C ALA A 189 -3.52 -2.75 -12.76
N ALA A 190 -2.68 -3.13 -11.79
CA ALA A 190 -3.13 -3.48 -10.44
C ALA A 190 -4.03 -2.42 -9.77
N PRO A 191 -3.73 -1.10 -9.87
CA PRO A 191 -4.61 -0.07 -9.32
C PRO A 191 -5.97 0.04 -10.04
N TYR A 192 -6.04 -0.19 -11.35
CA TYR A 192 -7.29 -0.14 -12.11
C TYR A 192 -8.24 -1.30 -11.76
N PHE A 193 -7.66 -2.42 -11.34
CA PHE A 193 -8.40 -3.60 -10.85
C PHE A 193 -8.62 -3.57 -9.34
N GLY A 194 -8.16 -2.53 -8.63
CA GLY A 194 -8.34 -2.41 -7.18
C GLY A 194 -7.73 -3.56 -6.39
N LEU A 195 -6.65 -4.15 -6.92
CA LEU A 195 -5.99 -5.30 -6.31
C LEU A 195 -5.34 -4.90 -4.97
N LYS A 196 -5.18 -5.89 -4.09
CA LYS A 196 -4.28 -5.74 -2.95
C LYS A 196 -2.83 -5.70 -3.45
N GLY A 197 -2.17 -4.57 -3.23
CA GLY A 197 -0.76 -4.40 -3.52
C GLY A 197 0.10 -4.77 -2.30
N TYR A 198 1.20 -5.48 -2.53
CA TYR A 198 2.19 -5.76 -1.51
C TYR A 198 3.55 -5.22 -1.95
N GLY A 199 4.35 -4.78 -0.99
CA GLY A 199 5.71 -4.30 -1.24
C GLY A 199 6.60 -4.46 -0.02
N VAL A 200 7.90 -4.41 -0.24
CA VAL A 200 8.92 -4.45 0.81
C VAL A 200 9.67 -3.13 0.82
N HIS A 201 9.88 -2.57 2.00
CA HIS A 201 10.54 -1.30 2.19
C HIS A 201 11.55 -1.44 3.33
N MET A 202 12.79 -1.00 3.12
CA MET A 202 13.83 -1.11 4.14
C MET A 202 14.40 0.25 4.52
N ASN A 203 14.44 0.51 5.83
CA ASN A 203 15.19 1.61 6.42
C ASN A 203 16.64 1.17 6.64
N GLY A 204 17.53 1.60 5.74
CA GLY A 204 18.96 1.39 5.85
C GLY A 204 19.58 2.50 6.68
N TYR A 205 20.01 2.19 7.90
CA TYR A 205 20.53 3.19 8.83
C TYR A 205 21.95 2.86 9.30
N VAL A 206 22.66 3.90 9.73
CA VAL A 206 23.97 3.81 10.39
C VAL A 206 23.86 4.52 11.73
N GLU A 207 24.47 3.97 12.78
CA GLU A 207 24.60 4.65 14.06
C GLU A 207 26.04 5.12 14.28
N ARG A 208 26.22 6.41 14.59
CA ARG A 208 27.51 7.03 14.85
C ARG A 208 27.41 7.92 16.07
N ASP A 209 28.29 7.75 17.06
CA ASP A 209 28.30 8.55 18.29
C ASP A 209 26.93 8.65 18.99
N GLY A 210 26.17 7.55 18.99
CA GLY A 210 24.81 7.48 19.55
C GLY A 210 23.73 8.21 18.74
N GLN A 211 24.03 8.64 17.51
CA GLN A 211 23.09 9.26 16.59
C GLN A 211 22.79 8.34 15.41
N LYS A 212 21.50 8.21 15.05
CA LYS A 212 21.07 7.46 13.87
C LYS A 212 21.00 8.34 12.62
N PHE A 213 21.46 7.79 11.51
CA PHE A 213 21.43 8.37 10.18
C PHE A 213 20.74 7.41 9.23
N LEU A 214 19.86 7.91 8.36
CA LEU A 214 19.24 7.13 7.30
C LEU A 214 19.93 7.41 5.97
N TRP A 215 20.19 6.35 5.22
CA TRP A 215 20.47 6.46 3.80
C TRP A 215 19.17 6.73 3.05
N ILE A 216 19.13 7.83 2.31
CA ILE A 216 18.00 8.25 1.48
C ILE A 216 18.42 8.20 0.01
N GLY A 217 17.61 7.55 -0.82
CA GLY A 217 17.77 7.55 -2.27
C GLY A 217 17.02 8.72 -2.91
N LYS A 218 17.55 9.26 -4.00
CA LYS A 218 16.82 10.15 -4.92
C LYS A 218 16.54 9.38 -6.20
N ARG A 219 15.26 9.26 -6.56
CA ARG A 219 14.81 8.42 -7.69
C ARG A 219 15.30 8.99 -9.02
N SER A 220 15.72 8.10 -9.93
CA SER A 220 16.07 8.45 -11.30
C SER A 220 14.92 9.17 -12.00
N LEU A 221 15.25 10.16 -12.84
CA LEU A 221 14.26 10.87 -13.66
C LEU A 221 13.59 9.96 -14.71
N SER A 222 14.19 8.79 -14.99
CA SER A 222 13.63 7.79 -15.90
C SER A 222 12.51 6.93 -15.30
N LYS A 223 12.28 6.98 -13.98
CA LYS A 223 11.23 6.19 -13.32
C LYS A 223 9.85 6.64 -13.77
N SER A 224 9.00 5.69 -14.16
CA SER A 224 7.61 5.94 -14.58
C SER A 224 6.73 6.58 -13.50
N THR A 225 7.09 6.40 -12.22
CA THR A 225 6.36 6.98 -11.09
C THR A 225 7.32 7.74 -10.18
N TYR A 226 6.92 8.95 -9.78
CA TYR A 226 7.65 9.80 -8.84
C TYR A 226 9.13 10.05 -9.24
N PRO A 227 9.42 10.45 -10.50
CA PRO A 227 10.79 10.74 -10.93
C PRO A 227 11.39 11.89 -10.12
N GLY A 228 12.66 11.77 -9.70
CA GLY A 228 13.39 12.82 -8.97
C GLY A 228 13.01 13.02 -7.50
N MET A 229 12.01 12.30 -6.99
CA MET A 229 11.62 12.38 -5.57
C MET A 229 12.55 11.58 -4.66
N LEU A 230 12.58 11.93 -3.37
CA LEU A 230 13.26 11.12 -2.35
C LEU A 230 12.51 9.81 -2.08
N ASP A 231 13.24 8.73 -1.82
CA ASP A 231 12.74 7.39 -1.50
C ASP A 231 13.61 6.75 -0.40
N HIS A 232 13.26 5.54 0.02
CA HIS A 232 14.11 4.73 0.89
C HIS A 232 15.44 4.39 0.21
N LEU A 233 16.35 3.81 0.99
CA LEU A 233 17.53 3.16 0.43
C LEU A 233 17.14 1.97 -0.47
N VAL A 234 16.14 1.16 -0.06
CA VAL A 234 15.61 0.03 -0.86
C VAL A 234 14.10 -0.06 -0.72
N ALA A 235 13.36 -0.12 -1.83
CA ALA A 235 11.91 -0.30 -1.83
C ALA A 235 11.35 -0.92 -3.14
N GLY A 236 10.83 -2.15 -3.03
CA GLY A 236 10.29 -2.91 -4.16
C GLY A 236 8.80 -3.23 -4.03
N GLY A 237 8.13 -3.33 -5.18
CA GLY A 237 6.85 -4.05 -5.25
C GLY A 237 7.07 -5.54 -4.98
N LEU A 238 6.06 -6.29 -4.54
CA LEU A 238 6.18 -7.74 -4.37
C LEU A 238 5.62 -8.47 -5.60
N PRO A 239 6.47 -8.94 -6.53
CA PRO A 239 6.01 -9.62 -7.73
C PRO A 239 5.50 -11.03 -7.41
N HIS A 240 4.89 -11.65 -8.42
CA HIS A 240 4.45 -13.03 -8.35
C HIS A 240 5.64 -13.99 -8.15
N GLY A 241 5.47 -14.99 -7.28
CA GLY A 241 6.40 -16.12 -7.16
C GLY A 241 7.65 -15.88 -6.31
N ILE A 242 7.75 -14.76 -5.58
CA ILE A 242 8.87 -14.47 -4.69
C ILE A 242 8.38 -14.14 -3.26
N SER A 243 9.12 -14.58 -2.23
CA SER A 243 8.83 -14.20 -0.85
C SER A 243 9.29 -12.77 -0.53
N CYS A 244 8.77 -12.15 0.54
CA CYS A 244 9.19 -10.81 0.95
C CYS A 244 10.70 -10.73 1.24
N GLY A 245 11.27 -11.76 1.88
CA GLY A 245 12.71 -11.79 2.21
C GLY A 245 13.59 -11.92 0.97
N GLU A 246 13.24 -12.81 0.04
CA GLU A 246 13.96 -12.97 -1.22
C GLU A 246 13.87 -11.70 -2.08
N ASN A 247 12.67 -11.09 -2.14
CA ASN A 247 12.48 -9.85 -2.87
C ASN A 247 13.30 -8.72 -2.26
N LEU A 248 13.31 -8.58 -0.93
CA LEU A 248 14.14 -7.59 -0.26
C LEU A 248 15.63 -7.77 -0.61
N VAL A 249 16.14 -9.01 -0.59
CA VAL A 249 17.54 -9.29 -0.94
C VAL A 249 17.84 -8.94 -2.40
N LYS A 250 16.93 -9.24 -3.33
CA LYS A 250 17.03 -8.83 -4.74
C LYS A 250 17.12 -7.32 -4.88
N GLU A 251 16.15 -6.59 -4.31
CA GLU A 251 16.07 -5.12 -4.40
C GLU A 251 17.28 -4.45 -3.70
N CYS A 252 17.78 -5.04 -2.62
CA CYS A 252 19.01 -4.59 -1.96
C CYS A 252 20.23 -4.57 -2.89
N GLU A 253 20.37 -5.61 -3.71
CA GLU A 253 21.47 -5.72 -4.68
C GLU A 253 21.27 -4.73 -5.84
N GLU A 254 20.09 -4.70 -6.43
CA GLU A 254 19.77 -3.90 -7.62
C GLU A 254 19.78 -2.38 -7.34
N GLU A 255 19.06 -1.92 -6.32
CA GLU A 255 18.89 -0.48 -6.08
C GLU A 255 20.10 0.14 -5.38
N ALA A 256 20.74 -0.59 -4.46
CA ALA A 256 21.73 -0.02 -3.53
C ALA A 256 23.09 -0.75 -3.49
N GLY A 257 23.26 -1.84 -4.23
CA GLY A 257 24.53 -2.59 -4.23
C GLY A 257 24.83 -3.24 -2.87
N ILE A 258 23.80 -3.51 -2.07
CA ILE A 258 23.94 -4.19 -0.77
C ILE A 258 24.10 -5.68 -1.04
N SER A 259 25.27 -6.23 -0.70
CA SER A 259 25.52 -7.67 -0.87
C SER A 259 24.51 -8.52 -0.11
N LYS A 260 24.24 -9.73 -0.61
CA LYS A 260 23.36 -10.70 0.06
C LYS A 260 23.75 -10.93 1.52
N VAL A 261 25.05 -11.00 1.84
CA VAL A 261 25.52 -11.20 3.22
C VAL A 261 25.04 -10.10 4.16
N ILE A 262 25.02 -8.84 3.68
CA ILE A 262 24.52 -7.70 4.46
C ILE A 262 22.99 -7.70 4.46
N ALA A 263 22.35 -7.92 3.31
CA ALA A 263 20.90 -7.90 3.17
C ALA A 263 20.18 -8.92 4.08
N HIS A 264 20.76 -10.11 4.29
CA HIS A 264 20.21 -11.12 5.20
C HIS A 264 20.18 -10.71 6.68
N ARG A 265 20.87 -9.62 7.05
CA ARG A 265 20.81 -9.05 8.42
C ARG A 265 19.58 -8.17 8.62
N ALA A 266 18.84 -7.85 7.56
CA ALA A 266 17.64 -7.04 7.66
C ALA A 266 16.59 -7.76 8.51
N ILE A 267 15.98 -7.03 9.44
CA ILE A 267 14.95 -7.57 10.33
C ILE A 267 13.57 -7.03 9.94
N PRO A 268 12.52 -7.88 9.87
CA PRO A 268 11.16 -7.40 9.70
C PRO A 268 10.70 -6.69 10.98
N VAL A 269 10.11 -5.50 10.83
CA VAL A 269 9.75 -4.62 11.96
C VAL A 269 8.29 -4.19 11.98
N GLY A 270 7.50 -4.68 11.03
CA GLY A 270 6.06 -4.45 10.96
C GLY A 270 5.58 -4.22 9.54
N ALA A 271 4.42 -3.57 9.42
CA ALA A 271 3.87 -3.14 8.15
C ALA A 271 3.06 -1.85 8.33
N VAL A 272 2.98 -1.07 7.25
CA VAL A 272 2.04 0.05 7.09
C VAL A 272 1.07 -0.27 5.97
N SER A 273 -0.15 0.25 6.05
CA SER A 273 -1.18 0.05 5.04
C SER A 273 -1.93 1.34 4.76
N TYR A 274 -2.29 1.53 3.49
CA TYR A 274 -3.01 2.72 3.06
C TYR A 274 -3.98 2.40 1.92
N MET A 275 -4.87 3.36 1.68
CA MET A 275 -5.93 3.25 0.70
C MET A 275 -6.08 4.56 -0.08
N ASP A 276 -5.70 4.59 -1.35
CA ASP A 276 -5.78 5.81 -2.17
C ASP A 276 -6.67 5.58 -3.39
N ILE A 277 -7.72 6.38 -3.52
CA ILE A 277 -8.58 6.40 -4.71
C ILE A 277 -8.29 7.67 -5.52
N ASP A 278 -7.90 7.46 -6.77
CA ASP A 278 -7.61 8.53 -7.72
C ASP A 278 -8.13 8.16 -9.12
N HIS A 279 -9.08 8.95 -9.63
CA HIS A 279 -9.79 8.65 -10.87
C HIS A 279 -10.34 7.21 -10.91
N TYR A 280 -9.89 6.41 -11.88
CA TYR A 280 -10.28 4.99 -12.03
C TYR A 280 -9.46 4.03 -11.16
N CYS A 281 -8.41 4.52 -10.50
CA CYS A 281 -7.49 3.70 -9.73
C CYS A 281 -7.92 3.62 -8.27
N PHE A 282 -7.75 2.43 -7.72
CA PHE A 282 -7.92 2.13 -6.32
C PHE A 282 -6.70 1.36 -5.81
N LYS A 283 -5.85 2.04 -5.04
CA LYS A 283 -4.69 1.42 -4.39
C LYS A 283 -5.06 0.93 -3.00
N ARG A 284 -4.72 -0.31 -2.70
CA ARG A 284 -4.96 -0.98 -1.42
C ARG A 284 -3.67 -1.68 -1.02
N ASP A 285 -2.71 -0.88 -0.59
CA ASP A 285 -1.33 -1.34 -0.48
C ASP A 285 -0.96 -1.66 0.97
N VAL A 286 -0.21 -2.75 1.14
CA VAL A 286 0.47 -3.13 2.38
C VAL A 286 1.97 -3.14 2.12
N LEU A 287 2.71 -2.35 2.89
CA LEU A 287 4.16 -2.25 2.79
C LEU A 287 4.79 -2.93 4.00
N PHE A 288 5.50 -4.03 3.78
CA PHE A 288 6.27 -4.72 4.81
C PHE A 288 7.54 -3.94 5.10
N CYS A 289 7.70 -3.53 6.35
CA CYS A 289 8.81 -2.70 6.80
C CYS A 289 9.94 -3.59 7.32
N TYR A 290 11.16 -3.24 6.90
CA TYR A 290 12.39 -3.84 7.37
C TYR A 290 13.34 -2.75 7.86
N ASP A 291 14.19 -3.09 8.83
CA ASP A 291 15.30 -2.25 9.24
C ASP A 291 16.60 -3.01 9.01
N LEU A 292 17.63 -2.30 8.55
CA LEU A 292 18.97 -2.84 8.35
C LEU A 292 20.00 -1.84 8.84
N GLU A 293 20.74 -2.24 9.88
CA GLU A 293 21.90 -1.51 10.35
C GLU A 293 23.11 -1.80 9.46
N LEU A 294 23.54 -0.80 8.71
CA LEU A 294 24.62 -0.89 7.75
C LEU A 294 25.97 -0.63 8.42
N PRO A 295 27.05 -1.26 7.93
CA PRO A 295 28.41 -0.90 8.34
C PRO A 295 28.66 0.60 8.18
N GLU A 296 29.45 1.17 9.08
CA GLU A 296 29.67 2.61 9.12
C GLU A 296 30.39 3.15 7.86
N ASP A 297 31.20 2.30 7.24
CA ASP A 297 31.94 2.53 6.00
C ASP A 297 31.17 2.14 4.73
N PHE A 298 29.95 1.62 4.86
CA PHE A 298 29.13 1.26 3.72
C PHE A 298 28.68 2.50 2.93
N VAL A 299 28.87 2.44 1.61
CA VAL A 299 28.39 3.46 0.66
C VAL A 299 27.55 2.77 -0.41
N PRO A 300 26.24 3.09 -0.52
CA PRO A 300 25.37 2.47 -1.51
C PRO A 300 25.76 2.86 -2.93
N LYS A 301 25.50 1.94 -3.86
CA LYS A 301 25.77 2.10 -5.28
C LYS A 301 24.60 1.58 -6.08
N ASN A 302 24.02 2.46 -6.90
CA ASN A 302 23.00 2.06 -7.87
C ASN A 302 23.58 1.02 -8.85
N GLN A 303 22.89 -0.11 -9.05
CA GLN A 303 23.28 -1.14 -10.02
C GLN A 303 22.37 -1.20 -11.26
N ASP A 304 21.13 -0.75 -11.17
CA ASP A 304 20.09 -0.99 -12.19
C ASP A 304 19.61 0.28 -12.92
N GLY A 305 20.01 1.47 -12.47
CA GLY A 305 19.62 2.75 -13.05
C GLY A 305 18.39 3.41 -12.39
N GLU A 306 17.81 2.80 -11.36
CA GLU A 306 16.58 3.28 -10.73
C GLU A 306 16.79 4.45 -9.75
N VAL A 307 18.01 4.61 -9.23
CA VAL A 307 18.38 5.65 -8.28
C VAL A 307 19.39 6.65 -8.87
N GLU A 308 19.08 7.94 -8.84
CA GLU A 308 19.99 9.00 -9.29
C GLU A 308 21.20 9.17 -8.36
N SER A 309 20.95 9.25 -7.05
CA SER A 309 21.99 9.48 -6.03
C SER A 309 21.51 9.12 -4.63
N PHE A 310 22.46 9.00 -3.69
CA PHE A 310 22.19 8.71 -2.29
C PHE A 310 22.77 9.79 -1.37
N LYS A 311 22.13 9.98 -0.21
CA LYS A 311 22.64 10.84 0.86
C LYS A 311 22.39 10.19 2.23
N LEU A 312 23.42 10.18 3.07
CA LEU A 312 23.29 9.82 4.48
C LEU A 312 22.86 11.07 5.27
N ILE A 313 21.72 11.00 5.95
CA ILE A 313 21.08 12.15 6.60
C ILE A 313 20.68 11.77 8.03
N ARG A 314 20.89 12.67 9.01
CA ARG A 314 20.44 12.43 10.40
C ARG A 314 18.92 12.22 10.43
N VAL A 315 18.45 11.24 11.20
CA VAL A 315 17.02 10.92 11.29
C VAL A 315 16.17 12.14 11.65
N ALA A 316 16.64 12.99 12.58
CA ALA A 316 15.96 14.22 12.95
C ALA A 316 15.79 15.21 11.77
N GLN A 317 16.76 15.27 10.86
CA GLN A 317 16.68 16.11 9.65
C GLN A 317 15.71 15.49 8.64
N VAL A 318 15.72 14.17 8.45
CA VAL A 318 14.74 13.46 7.62
C VAL A 318 13.31 13.74 8.10
N ALA A 319 13.07 13.66 9.41
CA ALA A 319 11.79 14.00 10.03
C ALA A 319 11.35 15.45 9.70
N ASN A 320 12.27 16.42 9.73
CA ASN A 320 11.99 17.81 9.35
C ASN A 320 11.63 17.95 7.87
N VAL A 321 12.35 17.26 6.98
CA VAL A 321 12.08 17.30 5.54
C VAL A 321 10.71 16.71 5.24
N ILE A 322 10.33 15.59 5.88
CA ILE A 322 8.99 15.02 5.73
C ILE A 322 7.93 16.01 6.22
N ARG A 323 8.09 16.62 7.40
CA ARG A 323 7.11 17.59 7.93
C ARG A 323 6.92 18.80 7.03
N LYS A 324 8.01 19.36 6.49
CA LYS A 324 8.01 20.69 5.88
C LYS A 324 7.87 20.68 4.36
N THR A 325 8.08 19.55 3.69
CA THR A 325 8.20 19.51 2.22
C THR A 325 7.30 18.44 1.60
N SER A 326 7.31 18.38 0.27
CA SER A 326 6.77 17.26 -0.51
C SER A 326 7.86 16.55 -1.32
N PHE A 327 9.11 16.55 -0.84
CA PHE A 327 10.25 15.99 -1.57
C PHE A 327 10.22 14.46 -1.63
N PHE A 328 9.69 13.80 -0.60
CA PHE A 328 9.54 12.35 -0.56
C PHE A 328 8.37 11.87 -1.41
N LYS A 329 8.58 10.74 -2.09
CA LYS A 329 7.51 9.90 -2.60
C LYS A 329 6.52 9.63 -1.46
N ALA A 330 5.22 9.78 -1.72
CA ALA A 330 4.20 9.86 -0.68
C ALA A 330 4.22 8.65 0.27
N ASN A 331 4.17 7.43 -0.27
CA ASN A 331 4.13 6.21 0.53
C ASN A 331 5.45 5.90 1.25
N CYS A 332 6.58 6.43 0.77
CA CYS A 332 7.86 6.34 1.46
C CYS A 332 7.81 7.05 2.82
N SER A 333 7.08 8.16 2.90
CA SER A 333 6.95 8.92 4.14
C SER A 333 6.29 8.08 5.24
N LEU A 334 5.34 7.20 4.89
CA LEU A 334 4.62 6.37 5.88
C LEU A 334 5.57 5.41 6.62
N VAL A 335 6.44 4.73 5.88
CA VAL A 335 7.41 3.78 6.44
C VAL A 335 8.48 4.49 7.28
N ILE A 336 8.93 5.67 6.85
CA ILE A 336 9.85 6.48 7.66
C ILE A 336 9.15 6.98 8.93
N ILE A 337 7.89 7.40 8.87
CA ILE A 337 7.14 7.78 10.08
C ILE A 337 7.01 6.58 11.04
N ASP A 338 6.74 5.38 10.54
CA ASP A 338 6.76 4.15 11.35
C ASP A 338 8.13 3.89 11.98
N PHE A 339 9.23 4.13 11.25
CA PHE A 339 10.59 4.11 11.81
C PHE A 339 10.75 5.14 12.95
N LEU A 340 10.26 6.37 12.78
CA LEU A 340 10.33 7.41 13.81
C LEU A 340 9.58 7.01 15.09
N PHE A 341 8.44 6.32 14.99
CA PHE A 341 7.74 5.75 16.15
C PHE A 341 8.58 4.67 16.84
N ARG A 342 9.02 3.66 16.08
CA ARG A 342 9.73 2.49 16.63
C ARG A 342 11.08 2.85 17.26
N HIS A 343 11.74 3.89 16.76
CA HIS A 343 13.04 4.37 17.26
C HIS A 343 12.94 5.56 18.23
N GLY A 344 11.73 5.94 18.67
CA GLY A 344 11.53 6.92 19.75
C GLY A 344 11.71 8.39 19.36
N PHE A 345 11.67 8.71 18.06
CA PHE A 345 11.72 10.09 17.56
C PHE A 345 10.36 10.81 17.63
N ILE A 346 9.26 10.05 17.65
CA ILE A 346 7.92 10.54 17.95
C ILE A 346 7.52 9.98 19.31
N ARG A 347 7.11 10.84 20.24
CA ARG A 347 6.88 10.47 21.64
C ARG A 347 5.38 10.50 21.99
N PRO A 348 4.90 9.65 22.92
CA PRO A 348 3.48 9.61 23.31
C PRO A 348 2.90 10.96 23.78
N GLU A 349 3.75 11.88 24.24
CA GLU A 349 3.34 13.22 24.67
C GLU A 349 2.98 14.16 23.50
N SER A 350 3.36 13.83 22.27
CA SER A 350 3.06 14.66 21.09
C SER A 350 1.57 14.65 20.76
N SER A 351 1.03 15.84 20.47
CA SER A 351 -0.40 15.99 20.14
C SER A 351 -0.74 15.23 18.85
N GLY A 352 -1.78 14.39 18.91
CA GLY A 352 -2.20 13.56 17.78
C GLY A 352 -1.39 12.27 17.60
N TYR A 353 -0.57 11.86 18.58
CA TYR A 353 0.25 10.63 18.52
C TYR A 353 -0.57 9.39 18.12
N LEU A 354 -1.67 9.13 18.82
CA LEU A 354 -2.51 7.95 18.56
C LEU A 354 -3.25 8.03 17.22
N ASP A 355 -3.63 9.24 16.80
CA ASP A 355 -4.26 9.45 15.50
C ASP A 355 -3.28 9.13 14.37
N LEU A 356 -2.06 9.68 14.42
CA LEU A 356 -1.03 9.39 13.45
C LEU A 356 -0.66 7.90 13.44
N TYR A 357 -0.48 7.30 14.62
CA TYR A 357 -0.11 5.88 14.75
C TYR A 357 -1.16 4.94 14.13
N ARG A 358 -2.45 5.22 14.35
CA ARG A 358 -3.57 4.48 13.76
C ARG A 358 -3.63 4.69 12.24
N SER A 359 -3.47 5.92 11.77
CA SER A 359 -3.61 6.25 10.35
C SER A 359 -2.54 5.60 9.45
N LEU A 360 -1.41 5.16 10.02
CA LEU A 360 -0.42 4.33 9.30
C LEU A 360 -0.91 2.91 8.96
N ARG A 361 -2.05 2.49 9.50
CA ARG A 361 -2.63 1.14 9.35
C ARG A 361 -4.09 1.22 8.91
N ASN A 362 -4.40 2.19 8.05
CA ASN A 362 -5.77 2.51 7.65
C ASN A 362 -6.28 1.60 6.51
N GLY A 363 -5.37 1.06 5.70
CA GLY A 363 -5.70 0.07 4.67
C GLY A 363 -5.97 -1.32 5.25
N ASP A 364 -6.74 -2.13 4.52
CA ASP A 364 -7.01 -3.52 4.87
C ASP A 364 -5.75 -4.40 4.71
N CYS A 365 -5.17 -4.79 5.85
CA CYS A 365 -3.93 -5.58 5.94
C CYS A 365 -4.09 -7.09 5.68
N SER A 366 -5.29 -7.59 5.38
CA SER A 366 -5.50 -9.03 5.18
C SER A 366 -4.67 -9.63 4.05
#